data_AF-A0A6J3A9D8-F1
#
_entry.id   AF-A0A6J3A9D8-F1
#
_cell.length_a   1.000
_cell.length_b   1.000
_cell.length_c   1.000
_cell.angle_alpha   90.00
_cell.angle_beta   90.00
_cell.angle_gamma   90.00
#
_symmetry.space_group_name_H-M   'P 1'
#
loop_
_entity.id
_entity.type
_entity.pdbx_description
1 polymer ?
#
loop_
_entity_poly.entity_id
_entity_poly.type
_entity_poly.pdbx_seq_one_letter_code
_entity_poly.pdbx_strand_id
1 'polypeptide(L)'
;MTTASSAEGKQNLVIMGRKTWFSIPEKNRPLKDRINLVLSRELKEPPQGAHFLANSLDDALKVIEQPELTNKVDMVWIVGGSSVYKEAMDKPGHLRLFVTRIMQEFESDTFFPEIDLEKYKLLSEYAYCGYFILTESYEVFLGIGFFHLAYRSQGHPYCNRYQYFMPKSISL
;
A
#
# COMPACT_ATOMS: atom_id res chain seq x y z
N MET A 1 -6.91 8.09 0.86
CA MET A 1 -5.86 7.64 1.80
C MET A 1 -4.43 7.76 1.29
N THR A 2 -4.09 7.44 0.04
CA THR A 2 -2.66 7.50 -0.34
C THR A 2 -2.17 8.90 -0.72
N THR A 3 -3.07 9.87 -0.93
CA THR A 3 -2.72 11.23 -1.39
C THR A 3 -2.47 12.24 -0.26
N ALA A 4 -3.18 12.15 0.87
CA ALA A 4 -3.00 13.16 1.91
C ALA A 4 -1.70 12.91 2.69
N SER A 5 -0.84 13.93 2.69
CA SER A 5 0.35 14.01 3.54
C SER A 5 -0.05 14.57 4.90
N SER A 6 0.56 14.07 5.96
CA SER A 6 0.45 14.60 7.32
C SER A 6 1.42 15.76 7.59
N ALA A 7 2.37 16.01 6.70
CA ALA A 7 3.39 17.05 6.81
C ALA A 7 3.40 17.99 5.59
N GLU A 8 3.50 19.29 5.85
CA GLU A 8 3.59 20.33 4.84
C GLU A 8 4.86 20.17 3.99
N GLY A 9 4.73 20.32 2.66
CA GLY A 9 5.84 20.16 1.72
C GLY A 9 6.30 18.72 1.46
N LYS A 10 5.68 17.72 2.12
CA LYS A 10 5.96 16.29 1.89
C LYS A 10 4.89 15.62 1.04
N GLN A 11 5.27 14.51 0.42
CA GLN A 11 4.40 13.66 -0.39
C GLN A 11 4.46 12.22 0.10
N ASN A 12 3.38 11.49 -0.11
CA ASN A 12 3.39 10.04 0.08
C ASN A 12 4.06 9.35 -1.10
N LEU A 13 4.69 8.22 -0.82
CA LEU A 13 5.30 7.35 -1.82
C LEU A 13 4.49 6.07 -1.95
N VAL A 14 4.24 5.64 -3.18
CA VAL A 14 3.56 4.38 -3.50
C VAL A 14 4.53 3.40 -4.15
N ILE A 15 4.62 2.20 -3.60
CA ILE A 15 5.37 1.06 -4.12
C ILE A 15 4.38 0.08 -4.74
N MET A 16 4.64 -0.33 -5.98
CA MET A 16 3.85 -1.37 -6.62
C MET A 16 4.65 -2.26 -7.56
N GLY A 17 4.19 -3.49 -7.79
CA GLY A 17 4.79 -4.39 -8.77
C GLY A 17 4.50 -3.99 -10.22
N ARG A 18 5.35 -4.45 -11.15
CA ARG A 18 5.21 -4.22 -12.60
C ARG A 18 3.79 -4.47 -13.12
N LYS A 19 3.19 -5.61 -12.78
CA LYS A 19 1.83 -5.97 -13.26
C LYS A 19 0.78 -4.96 -12.78
N THR A 20 0.86 -4.54 -11.51
CA THR A 20 -0.03 -3.53 -10.94
C THR A 20 0.16 -2.17 -11.61
N TRP A 21 1.40 -1.77 -11.91
CA TRP A 21 1.65 -0.55 -12.66
C TRP A 21 0.95 -0.57 -14.04
N PHE A 22 1.06 -1.69 -14.75
CA PHE A 22 0.49 -1.81 -16.09
C PHE A 22 -1.03 -2.01 -16.11
N SER A 23 -1.64 -2.45 -15.01
CA SER A 23 -3.10 -2.54 -14.90
C SER A 23 -3.78 -1.19 -14.59
N ILE A 24 -3.04 -0.20 -14.10
CA ILE A 24 -3.57 1.17 -13.93
C ILE A 24 -3.78 1.79 -15.32
N PRO A 25 -4.99 2.31 -15.64
CA PRO A 25 -5.26 2.97 -16.91
C PRO A 25 -4.26 4.09 -17.20
N GLU A 26 -3.83 4.25 -18.46
CA GLU A 26 -2.78 5.20 -18.83
C GLU A 26 -3.06 6.63 -18.39
N LYS A 27 -4.32 7.07 -18.50
CA LYS A 27 -4.78 8.38 -18.03
C LYS A 27 -4.63 8.63 -16.52
N ASN A 28 -4.51 7.54 -15.74
CA ASN A 28 -4.45 7.54 -14.29
C ASN A 28 -3.06 7.18 -13.75
N ARG A 29 -2.09 6.83 -14.62
CA ARG A 29 -0.67 6.61 -14.25
C ARG A 29 0.22 7.75 -14.79
N PRO A 30 1.18 8.27 -14.01
CA PRO A 30 1.43 7.97 -12.60
C PRO A 30 0.27 8.38 -11.71
N LEU A 31 0.18 7.76 -10.53
CA LEU A 31 -0.76 8.17 -9.52
C LEU A 31 -0.40 9.59 -9.05
N LYS A 32 -1.23 10.59 -9.42
CA LYS A 32 -0.99 12.02 -9.12
C LYS A 32 -0.75 12.29 -7.64
N ASP A 33 0.05 13.31 -7.36
CA ASP A 33 0.41 13.81 -6.01
C ASP A 33 1.10 12.79 -5.11
N ARG A 34 1.72 11.76 -5.71
CA ARG A 34 2.47 10.71 -5.04
C ARG A 34 3.77 10.43 -5.78
N ILE A 35 4.80 10.06 -5.05
CA ILE A 35 6.03 9.52 -5.62
C ILE A 35 5.75 8.06 -6.01
N ASN A 36 5.88 7.72 -7.28
CA ASN A 36 5.56 6.38 -7.79
C ASN A 36 6.83 5.55 -7.99
N LEU A 37 6.98 4.45 -7.24
CA LEU A 37 8.07 3.50 -7.34
C LEU A 37 7.55 2.15 -7.83
N VAL A 38 8.12 1.66 -8.94
CA VAL A 38 7.75 0.38 -9.55
C VAL A 38 8.79 -0.69 -9.23
N LEU A 39 8.33 -1.88 -8.84
CA LEU A 39 9.17 -3.05 -8.65
C LEU A 39 9.15 -3.92 -9.91
N SER A 40 10.32 -4.18 -10.49
CA SER A 40 10.48 -5.10 -11.61
C SER A 40 11.90 -5.63 -11.70
N ARG A 41 12.04 -6.91 -12.03
CA ARG A 41 13.33 -7.54 -12.35
C ARG A 41 13.66 -7.53 -13.85
N GLU A 42 12.67 -7.17 -14.68
CA GLU A 42 12.74 -7.23 -16.15
C GLU A 42 12.99 -5.86 -16.77
N LEU A 43 12.50 -4.80 -16.13
CA LEU A 43 12.67 -3.43 -16.63
C LEU A 43 14.09 -2.96 -16.32
N LYS A 44 14.67 -2.21 -17.25
CA LYS A 44 16.00 -1.59 -17.06
C LYS A 44 15.91 -0.13 -16.62
N GLU A 45 14.76 0.50 -16.88
CA GLU A 45 14.49 1.90 -16.58
C GLU A 45 13.06 2.05 -16.03
N PRO A 46 12.78 3.09 -15.22
CA PRO A 46 11.43 3.38 -14.77
C PRO A 46 10.46 3.48 -15.96
N PRO A 47 9.30 2.81 -15.91
CA PRO A 47 8.31 2.96 -16.98
C PRO A 47 7.81 4.41 -17.04
N GLN A 48 7.31 4.84 -18.20
CA GLN A 48 6.94 6.22 -18.45
C GLN A 48 6.09 6.83 -17.32
N GLY A 49 6.59 7.92 -16.73
CA GLY A 49 5.94 8.67 -15.65
C GLY A 49 6.17 8.11 -14.24
N ALA A 50 6.70 6.89 -14.08
CA ALA A 50 7.18 6.44 -12.78
C ALA A 50 8.44 7.23 -12.37
N HIS A 51 8.59 7.48 -11.08
CA HIS A 51 9.71 8.25 -10.55
C HIS A 51 10.92 7.35 -10.30
N PHE A 52 10.68 6.11 -9.84
CA PHE A 52 11.72 5.18 -9.46
C PHE A 52 11.41 3.76 -9.94
N LEU A 53 12.48 3.01 -10.18
CA LEU A 53 12.46 1.57 -10.45
C LEU A 53 13.36 0.88 -9.43
N ALA A 54 12.91 -0.22 -8.85
CA ALA A 54 13.72 -1.09 -8.02
C ALA A 54 13.50 -2.57 -8.36
N ASN A 55 14.51 -3.40 -8.12
CA ASN A 55 14.47 -4.83 -8.46
C ASN A 55 13.80 -5.70 -7.39
N SER A 56 13.69 -5.17 -6.16
CA SER A 56 13.15 -5.85 -4.99
C SER A 56 12.56 -4.83 -4.01
N LEU A 57 11.77 -5.30 -3.04
CA LEU A 57 11.28 -4.43 -1.98
C LEU A 57 12.43 -3.87 -1.13
N ASP A 58 13.46 -4.67 -0.85
CA ASP A 58 14.63 -4.22 -0.10
C ASP A 58 15.38 -3.08 -0.83
N ASP A 59 15.53 -3.19 -2.15
CA ASP A 59 16.16 -2.11 -2.93
C ASP A 59 15.29 -0.85 -2.95
N ALA A 60 13.96 -1.00 -2.99
CA ALA A 60 13.06 0.14 -2.86
C ALA A 60 13.20 0.84 -1.51
N LEU A 61 13.32 0.09 -0.42
CA LEU A 61 13.54 0.66 0.92
C LEU A 61 14.86 1.44 0.98
N LYS A 62 15.95 0.92 0.39
CA LYS A 62 17.22 1.65 0.30
C LYS A 62 17.11 2.94 -0.51
N VAL A 63 16.33 2.93 -1.59
CA VAL A 63 16.06 4.15 -2.39
C VAL A 63 15.36 5.19 -1.50
N ILE A 64 14.38 4.79 -0.71
CA ILE A 64 13.60 5.70 0.15
C ILE A 64 14.47 6.29 1.28
N GLU A 65 15.44 5.54 1.78
CA GLU A 65 16.39 5.98 2.82
C GLU A 65 17.44 6.99 2.31
N GLN A 66 17.51 7.24 1.00
CA GLN A 66 18.38 8.28 0.43
C GLN A 66 17.98 9.66 0.99
N PRO A 67 18.94 10.56 1.28
CA PRO A 67 18.66 11.88 1.86
C PRO A 67 17.66 12.72 1.05
N GLU A 68 17.70 12.59 -0.28
CA GLU A 68 16.81 13.30 -1.20
C GLU A 68 15.33 12.93 -1.02
N LEU A 69 15.06 11.66 -0.70
CA LEU A 69 13.71 11.14 -0.50
C LEU A 69 13.29 11.19 0.96
N THR A 70 14.20 10.97 1.91
CA THR A 70 13.89 11.00 3.34
C THR A 70 13.27 12.35 3.78
N ASN A 71 13.67 13.45 3.16
CA ASN A 71 13.12 14.78 3.46
C ASN A 71 11.81 15.09 2.72
N LYS A 72 11.50 14.37 1.63
CA LYS A 72 10.31 14.59 0.80
C LYS A 72 9.18 13.61 1.08
N VAL A 73 9.50 12.41 1.55
CA VAL A 73 8.53 11.34 1.79
C VAL A 73 7.93 11.49 3.19
N ASP A 74 6.60 11.49 3.25
CA ASP A 74 5.86 11.41 4.52
C ASP A 74 5.60 9.95 4.89
N MET A 75 4.69 9.29 4.15
CA MET A 75 4.37 7.87 4.34
C MET A 75 4.68 7.04 3.10
N VAL A 76 5.13 5.81 3.34
CA VAL A 76 5.34 4.79 2.30
C VAL A 76 4.15 3.84 2.27
N TRP A 77 3.57 3.71 1.09
CA TRP A 77 2.40 2.91 0.79
C TRP A 77 2.75 1.78 -0.15
N ILE A 78 2.50 0.54 0.23
CA ILE A 78 2.53 -0.56 -0.73
C ILE A 78 1.11 -0.79 -1.24
N VAL A 79 0.94 -0.68 -2.56
CA VAL A 79 -0.38 -0.72 -3.23
C VAL A 79 -0.54 -1.92 -4.17
N GLY A 80 0.33 -2.92 -3.99
CA GLY A 80 0.20 -4.26 -4.59
C GLY A 80 1.29 -4.63 -5.59
N GLY A 81 1.20 -5.76 -6.28
CA GLY A 81 0.14 -6.77 -6.19
C GLY A 81 0.38 -7.83 -5.12
N SER A 82 -0.31 -8.98 -5.26
CA SER A 82 -0.28 -10.10 -4.29
C SER A 82 1.14 -10.52 -3.86
N SER A 83 2.08 -10.66 -4.81
CA SER A 83 3.45 -11.04 -4.50
C SER A 83 4.19 -9.98 -3.66
N VAL A 84 3.96 -8.69 -3.95
CA VAL A 84 4.58 -7.58 -3.23
C VAL A 84 3.99 -7.46 -1.83
N TYR A 85 2.67 -7.66 -1.70
CA TYR A 85 2.03 -7.73 -0.39
C TYR A 85 2.60 -8.87 0.46
N LYS A 86 2.75 -10.06 -0.14
CA LYS A 86 3.28 -11.23 0.57
C LYS A 86 4.71 -10.97 1.06
N GLU A 87 5.59 -10.55 0.14
CA GLU A 87 6.98 -10.23 0.47
C GLU A 87 7.07 -9.19 1.59
N ALA A 88 6.20 -8.20 1.57
CA ALA A 88 6.17 -7.18 2.58
C ALA A 88 5.65 -7.68 3.93
N MET A 89 4.56 -8.46 3.95
CA MET A 89 3.98 -9.03 5.17
C MET A 89 4.90 -10.04 5.87
N ASP A 90 5.76 -10.70 5.10
CA ASP A 90 6.76 -11.66 5.59
C ASP A 90 8.00 -10.97 6.19
N LYS A 91 8.22 -9.68 5.91
CA LYS A 91 9.36 -8.94 6.45
C LYS A 91 9.15 -8.55 7.91
N PRO A 92 10.19 -8.65 8.76
CA PRO A 92 10.13 -8.13 10.12
C PRO A 92 9.99 -6.61 10.10
N GLY A 93 9.00 -6.09 10.83
CA GLY A 93 8.79 -4.65 10.94
C GLY A 93 7.38 -4.27 11.39
N HIS A 94 7.17 -2.96 11.48
CA HIS A 94 5.87 -2.39 11.82
C HIS A 94 5.09 -2.08 10.56
N LEU A 95 4.06 -2.88 10.34
CA LEU A 95 3.20 -2.75 9.18
C LEU A 95 1.78 -2.49 9.66
N ARG A 96 1.12 -1.55 9.00
CA ARG A 96 -0.32 -1.35 9.11
C ARG A 96 -1.00 -1.75 7.81
N LEU A 97 -1.91 -2.71 7.89
CA LEU A 97 -2.68 -3.17 6.74
C LEU A 97 -4.02 -2.46 6.73
N PHE A 98 -4.34 -1.74 5.65
CA PHE A 98 -5.66 -1.18 5.40
C PHE A 98 -6.35 -2.02 4.34
N VAL A 99 -7.38 -2.75 4.77
CA VAL A 99 -8.02 -3.80 4.00
C VAL A 99 -9.47 -3.42 3.76
N THR A 100 -9.85 -3.25 2.50
CA THR A 100 -11.26 -3.06 2.12
C THR A 100 -11.86 -4.43 1.77
N ARG A 101 -12.62 -5.04 2.67
CA ARG A 101 -13.30 -6.33 2.44
C ARG A 101 -14.58 -6.11 1.64
N ILE A 102 -14.65 -6.69 0.45
CA ILE A 102 -15.84 -6.64 -0.40
C ILE A 102 -16.76 -7.81 -0.06
N MET A 103 -18.05 -7.53 0.09
CA MET A 103 -19.09 -8.48 0.50
C MET A 103 -19.77 -9.16 -0.70
N GLN A 104 -19.03 -9.31 -1.79
CA GLN A 104 -19.47 -9.96 -3.02
C GLN A 104 -18.34 -10.82 -3.58
N GLU A 105 -18.71 -11.93 -4.21
CA GLU A 105 -17.78 -12.82 -4.89
C GLU A 105 -17.61 -12.40 -6.35
N PHE A 106 -16.37 -12.43 -6.81
CA PHE A 106 -15.98 -12.19 -8.20
C PHE A 106 -15.04 -13.30 -8.64
N GLU A 107 -15.09 -13.67 -9.92
CA GLU A 107 -14.05 -14.51 -10.49
C GLU A 107 -12.71 -13.76 -10.42
N SER A 108 -11.70 -14.39 -9.84
CA SER A 108 -10.37 -13.81 -9.66
C SER A 108 -9.31 -14.88 -9.81
N ASP A 109 -8.21 -14.54 -10.46
CA ASP A 109 -7.02 -15.37 -10.62
C ASP A 109 -5.94 -15.06 -9.57
N THR A 110 -6.10 -13.97 -8.84
CA THR A 110 -5.10 -13.42 -7.92
C THR A 110 -5.76 -13.10 -6.59
N PHE A 111 -5.17 -13.62 -5.52
CA PHE A 111 -5.71 -13.46 -4.16
C PHE A 111 -4.75 -12.67 -3.28
N PHE A 112 -5.32 -11.92 -2.36
CA PHE A 112 -4.55 -11.28 -1.30
C PHE A 112 -3.97 -12.36 -0.37
N PRO A 113 -2.70 -12.25 0.09
CA PRO A 113 -2.12 -13.19 1.04
C PRO A 113 -2.95 -13.31 2.32
N GLU A 114 -2.98 -14.48 2.95
CA GLU A 114 -3.69 -14.65 4.20
C GLU A 114 -3.08 -13.79 5.31
N ILE A 115 -3.94 -13.15 6.12
CA ILE A 115 -3.51 -12.34 7.26
C ILE A 115 -3.38 -13.27 8.46
N ASP A 116 -2.14 -13.58 8.84
CA ASP A 116 -1.82 -14.32 10.04
C ASP A 116 -2.22 -13.51 11.29
N LEU A 117 -3.27 -13.96 11.99
CA LEU A 117 -3.82 -13.26 13.15
C LEU A 117 -2.96 -13.37 14.41
N GLU A 118 -1.99 -14.30 14.44
CA GLU A 118 -0.96 -14.32 15.49
C GLU A 118 0.03 -13.17 15.27
N LYS A 119 0.32 -12.83 14.02
CA LYS A 119 1.21 -11.72 13.64
C LYS A 119 0.50 -10.39 13.49
N TYR A 120 -0.81 -10.35 13.25
CA TYR A 120 -1.54 -9.11 12.98
C TYR A 120 -2.78 -9.00 13.86
N LYS A 121 -2.90 -7.88 14.56
CA LYS A 121 -4.08 -7.57 15.37
C LYS A 121 -5.00 -6.61 14.64
N LEU A 122 -6.28 -6.93 14.55
CA LEU A 122 -7.32 -6.00 14.11
C LEU A 122 -7.41 -4.82 15.09
N LEU A 123 -7.43 -3.61 14.56
CA LEU A 123 -7.63 -2.38 15.32
C LEU A 123 -9.12 -2.05 15.35
N SER A 124 -9.62 -1.41 16.40
CA SER A 124 -10.96 -0.80 16.45
C SER A 124 -11.00 0.58 15.78
N GLU A 125 -9.85 1.25 15.73
CA GLU A 125 -9.66 2.54 15.07
C GLU A 125 -8.19 2.76 14.72
N TYR A 126 -7.92 3.70 13.83
CA TYR A 126 -6.55 4.12 13.49
C TYR A 126 -6.46 5.63 13.28
N ALA A 127 -5.30 6.20 13.62
CA ALA A 127 -5.02 7.61 13.38
C ALA A 127 -4.54 7.85 11.94
N TYR A 128 -5.13 8.83 11.26
CA TYR A 128 -4.76 9.27 9.92
C TYR A 128 -4.98 10.78 9.77
N CYS A 129 -3.93 11.53 9.39
CA CYS A 129 -3.97 12.99 9.20
C CYS A 129 -4.65 13.77 10.35
N GLY A 130 -4.41 13.37 11.60
CA GLY A 130 -4.98 14.02 12.79
C GLY A 130 -6.40 13.56 13.18
N TYR A 131 -6.99 12.63 12.42
CA TYR A 131 -8.31 12.05 12.70
C TYR A 131 -8.18 10.60 13.16
N PHE A 132 -9.04 10.16 14.07
CA PHE A 132 -9.27 8.74 14.35
C PHE A 132 -10.36 8.23 13.42
N ILE A 133 -10.04 7.18 12.66
CA ILE A 133 -10.96 6.52 11.74
C ILE A 133 -11.34 5.17 12.35
N LEU A 134 -12.64 4.97 12.57
CA LEU A 134 -13.18 3.70 13.04
C LEU A 134 -12.95 2.61 11.99
N THR A 135 -12.50 1.46 12.44
CA THR A 135 -12.49 0.26 11.61
C THR A 135 -13.89 -0.35 11.59
N GLU A 136 -14.12 -1.25 10.63
CA GLU A 136 -15.42 -1.89 10.40
C GLU A 136 -16.54 -0.92 9.97
N SER A 137 -16.18 0.25 9.43
CA SER A 137 -17.16 1.08 8.73
C SER A 137 -17.69 0.32 7.52
N TYR A 138 -19.03 0.28 7.40
CA TYR A 138 -19.74 -0.34 6.29
C TYR A 138 -20.15 0.72 5.27
N GLU A 139 -19.78 0.51 4.01
CA GLU A 139 -20.15 1.37 2.90
C GLU A 139 -20.84 0.56 1.81
N VAL A 140 -21.79 1.17 1.11
CA VAL A 140 -22.42 0.58 -0.08
C VAL A 140 -22.13 1.46 -1.28
N PHE A 141 -21.48 0.90 -2.29
CA PHE A 141 -21.21 1.60 -3.54
C PHE A 141 -21.66 0.73 -4.71
N LEU A 142 -22.49 1.29 -5.59
CA LEU A 142 -23.11 0.58 -6.72
C LEU A 142 -23.81 -0.74 -6.32
N GLY A 143 -24.41 -0.78 -5.13
CA GLY A 143 -25.10 -1.97 -4.61
C GLY A 143 -24.16 -3.03 -4.01
N ILE A 144 -22.85 -2.77 -3.97
CA ILE A 144 -21.85 -3.68 -3.40
C ILE A 144 -21.51 -3.18 -2.00
N GLY A 145 -21.48 -4.09 -1.01
CA GLY A 145 -21.09 -3.77 0.37
C GLY A 145 -19.58 -3.88 0.60
N PHE A 146 -19.02 -2.98 1.39
CA PHE A 146 -17.60 -2.88 1.71
C PHE A 146 -17.40 -2.68 3.22
N PHE A 147 -16.41 -3.35 3.80
CA PHE A 147 -15.90 -3.04 5.14
C PHE A 147 -14.47 -2.53 5.07
N HIS A 148 -14.16 -1.45 5.79
CA HIS A 148 -12.79 -0.96 5.92
C HIS A 148 -12.17 -1.44 7.23
N LEU A 149 -11.15 -2.30 7.13
CA LEU A 149 -10.46 -2.90 8.26
C LEU A 149 -9.03 -2.38 8.34
N ALA A 150 -8.52 -2.19 9.56
CA ALA A 150 -7.12 -1.85 9.79
C ALA A 150 -6.47 -2.86 10.73
N TYR A 151 -5.34 -3.42 10.33
CA TYR A 151 -4.54 -4.33 11.15
C TYR A 151 -3.18 -3.73 11.48
N ARG A 152 -2.61 -4.11 12.61
CA ARG A 152 -1.25 -3.75 13.02
C ARG A 152 -0.44 -5.00 13.31
N SER A 153 0.80 -5.07 12.83
CA SER A 153 1.70 -6.16 13.19
C SER A 153 1.98 -6.21 14.70
N GLN A 154 2.09 -7.43 15.23
CA GLN A 154 2.43 -7.74 16.61
C GLN A 154 3.94 -8.04 16.66
N GLY A 155 4.68 -7.45 17.60
CA GLY A 155 6.06 -7.89 17.87
C GLY A 155 7.20 -6.86 17.92
N HIS A 156 6.96 -5.54 17.88
CA HIS A 156 8.00 -4.59 18.30
C HIS A 156 7.38 -3.28 18.84
N PRO A 157 8.02 -2.59 19.82
CA PRO A 157 7.48 -1.36 20.39
C PRO A 157 7.75 -0.07 19.60
N TYR A 158 8.60 -0.06 18.57
CA TYR A 158 8.97 1.18 17.87
C TYR A 158 9.24 1.02 16.37
N CYS A 159 8.32 1.49 15.53
CA CYS A 159 8.50 2.17 14.22
C CYS A 159 7.10 2.34 13.58
N ASN A 160 6.80 3.45 12.91
CA ASN A 160 5.44 3.74 12.37
C ASN A 160 5.46 4.03 10.85
N ARG A 161 6.49 3.59 10.12
CA ARG A 161 6.83 4.21 8.83
C ARG A 161 6.11 3.63 7.59
N TYR A 162 5.48 2.44 7.68
CA TYR A 162 4.94 1.74 6.51
C TYR A 162 3.44 1.40 6.64
N GLN A 163 2.65 1.80 5.62
CA GLN A 163 1.21 1.57 5.53
C GLN A 163 0.87 0.85 4.21
N TYR A 164 -0.17 0.01 4.19
CA TYR A 164 -0.56 -0.77 3.02
C TYR A 164 -2.01 -0.49 2.69
N PHE A 165 -2.33 -0.08 1.46
CA PHE A 165 -3.73 0.15 1.06
C PHE A 165 -4.20 -0.93 0.11
N MET A 166 -5.32 -1.58 0.45
CA MET A 166 -5.85 -2.71 -0.29
C MET A 166 -7.34 -2.53 -0.60
N PRO A 167 -7.72 -2.53 -1.88
CA PRO A 167 -9.02 -3.01 -2.31
C PRO A 167 -8.99 -4.55 -2.42
N LYS A 168 -9.81 -5.25 -1.63
CA LYS A 168 -9.92 -6.72 -1.72
C LYS A 168 -10.81 -7.02 -2.94
N SER A 169 -10.16 -7.24 -4.08
CA SER A 169 -10.67 -7.36 -5.46
C SER A 169 -10.52 -6.07 -6.27
N ILE A 170 -9.39 -5.98 -6.97
CA ILE A 170 -9.38 -5.42 -8.31
C ILE A 170 -9.38 -6.65 -9.21
N SER A 171 -10.53 -6.95 -9.81
CA SER A 171 -10.58 -7.80 -10.99
C SER A 171 -9.64 -7.17 -12.03
N LEU A 172 -8.67 -7.94 -12.52
CA LEU A 172 -7.89 -7.56 -13.70
C LEU A 172 -8.77 -7.53 -14.94
#